data_AF-A0A920P5D9-F1
#
_entry.id   AF-A0A920P5D9-F1
#
_cell.length_a   1.000
_cell.length_b   1.000
_cell.length_c   1.000
_cell.angle_alpha   90.00
_cell.angle_beta   90.00
_cell.angle_gamma   90.00
#
_symmetry.space_group_name_H-M   'P 1'
#
loop_
_entity.id
_entity.type
_entity.pdbx_description
1 polymer ?
#
loop_
_entity_poly.entity_id
_entity_poly.type
_entity_poly.pdbx_seq_one_letter_code
_entity_poly.pdbx_strand_id
1 'polypeptide(L)' 'MGGEKHIPFSRMIKSHPERVVELAVKGMLPKNNLGRAMRKKLRVYAGAEHPHDGQDPKPLNL' A
#
# COMPACT_ATOMS: atom_id res chain seq x y z
N MET A 1 -0.58 -9.75 -28.97
CA MET A 1 -0.55 -9.00 -27.68
C MET A 1 -1.68 -9.53 -26.81
N GLY A 2 -1.36 -10.16 -25.69
CA GLY A 2 -2.32 -10.80 -24.79
C GLY A 2 -1.62 -11.14 -23.48
N GLY A 3 -2.29 -10.95 -22.36
CA GLY A 3 -1.69 -11.09 -21.02
C GLY A 3 -2.40 -10.30 -19.93
N GLU A 4 -3.62 -9.81 -20.19
CA GLU A 4 -4.45 -9.18 -19.18
C GLU A 4 -4.78 -10.19 -18.09
N LYS A 5 -4.57 -9.79 -16.84
CA LYS A 5 -4.84 -10.61 -15.65
C LYS A 5 -5.76 -9.83 -14.73
N HIS A 6 -6.99 -10.31 -14.59
CA HIS A 6 -7.91 -9.80 -13.59
C HIS A 6 -7.79 -10.63 -12.32
N ILE A 7 -7.56 -9.96 -11.20
CA ILE A 7 -7.50 -10.60 -9.88
C ILE A 7 -8.66 -10.05 -9.07
N PRO A 8 -9.60 -10.90 -8.62
CA PRO A 8 -10.70 -10.43 -7.79
C PRO A 8 -10.18 -9.96 -6.43
N PHE A 9 -10.87 -8.97 -5.87
CA PHE A 9 -10.54 -8.37 -4.58
C PHE A 9 -10.40 -9.42 -3.46
N SER A 10 -11.31 -10.39 -3.40
CA SER A 10 -11.30 -11.47 -2.42
C SER A 10 -10.01 -12.31 -2.46
N ARG A 11 -9.45 -12.53 -3.64
CA ARG A 11 -8.17 -13.23 -3.82
C ARG A 11 -6.98 -12.34 -3.45
N MET A 12 -7.06 -11.04 -3.74
CA MET A 12 -6.01 -10.09 -3.38
C MET A 12 -5.88 -9.95 -1.86
N ILE A 13 -6.99 -9.78 -1.14
CA ILE A 13 -6.99 -9.73 0.33
C ILE A 13 -6.40 -10.99 0.95
N LYS A 14 -6.72 -12.17 0.42
CA LYS A 14 -6.22 -13.43 0.98
C LYS A 14 -4.73 -13.66 0.75
N SER A 15 -4.18 -13.12 -0.33
CA SER A 15 -2.79 -13.42 -0.73
C SER A 15 -1.81 -12.29 -0.43
N HIS A 16 -2.20 -11.05 -0.67
CA HIS A 16 -1.37 -9.85 -0.52
C HIS A 16 -2.28 -8.66 -0.13
N PRO A 17 -2.84 -8.66 1.09
CA PRO A 17 -3.76 -7.61 1.53
C PRO A 17 -3.13 -6.22 1.48
N GLU A 18 -1.80 -6.10 1.64
CA GLU A 18 -1.10 -4.81 1.60
C GLU A 18 -1.28 -4.09 0.26
N ARG A 19 -1.33 -4.87 -0.84
CA ARG A 19 -1.46 -4.33 -2.21
C ARG A 19 -2.76 -3.57 -2.42
N VAL A 20 -3.83 -3.95 -1.73
CA VAL A 20 -5.14 -3.27 -1.85
C VAL A 20 -4.99 -1.80 -1.43
N VAL A 21 -4.40 -1.58 -0.26
CA VAL A 21 -4.19 -0.24 0.31
C VAL A 21 -3.15 0.53 -0.52
N GLU A 22 -2.03 -0.10 -0.87
CA GLU A 22 -1.00 0.54 -1.69
C GLU A 22 -1.53 1.00 -3.05
N LEU A 23 -2.37 0.19 -3.71
CA LEU A 23 -2.96 0.52 -5.01
C LEU A 23 -3.98 1.65 -4.89
N ALA A 24 -4.83 1.64 -3.85
CA ALA A 24 -5.79 2.70 -3.58
C ALA A 24 -5.07 4.05 -3.38
N VAL A 25 -4.06 4.09 -2.49
CA VAL A 25 -3.28 5.31 -2.23
C VAL A 25 -2.50 5.74 -3.46
N LYS A 26 -1.89 4.82 -4.20
CA LYS A 26 -1.21 5.14 -5.47
C LYS A 26 -2.16 5.79 -6.48
N GLY A 27 -3.43 5.37 -6.51
CA GLY A 27 -4.45 5.97 -7.38
C GLY A 27 -4.80 7.40 -7.00
N MET A 28 -4.71 7.75 -5.71
CA MET A 28 -4.99 9.09 -5.18
C MET A 28 -3.80 10.06 -5.26
N LEU A 29 -2.58 9.57 -5.54
CA LEU A 29 -1.38 10.38 -5.66
C LEU A 29 -1.14 10.90 -7.10
N PRO A 30 -0.43 12.03 -7.27
CA PRO A 30 -0.09 12.55 -8.58
C PRO A 30 0.80 11.57 -9.37
N LYS A 31 0.53 11.40 -10.67
CA LYS A 31 1.24 10.45 -11.55
C LYS A 31 2.57 11.00 -12.09
N ASN A 32 3.45 11.45 -11.20
CA ASN A 32 4.76 12.01 -11.53
C ASN A 32 5.87 11.48 -10.60
N ASN A 33 7.09 11.99 -10.77
CA ASN A 33 8.24 11.58 -9.94
C ASN A 33 8.02 11.88 -8.44
N LEU A 34 7.35 12.98 -8.12
CA LEU A 34 7.00 13.34 -6.75
C LEU A 34 6.03 12.32 -6.13
N GLY A 35 4.97 11.93 -6.83
CA GLY A 35 4.03 10.92 -6.34
C GLY A 35 4.70 9.56 -6.13
N ARG A 36 5.66 9.19 -6.99
CA ARG A 36 6.50 8.00 -6.77
C ARG A 36 7.34 8.09 -5.50
N ALA A 37 7.87 9.28 -5.18
CA ALA A 37 8.61 9.53 -3.95
C ALA A 37 7.69 9.52 -2.71
N MET A 38 6.50 10.12 -2.79
CA MET A 38 5.49 10.10 -1.73
C MET A 38 5.05 8.68 -1.40
N ARG A 39 4.77 7.85 -2.42
CA ARG A 39 4.38 6.44 -2.22
C ARG A 39 5.42 5.62 -1.45
N LYS A 40 6.71 5.92 -1.58
CA LYS A 40 7.79 5.21 -0.85
C LYS A 40 7.77 5.47 0.67
N LYS A 41 7.08 6.52 1.12
CA LYS A 41 6.94 6.84 2.55
C LYS A 41 5.81 6.04 3.22
N LEU A 42 4.85 5.54 2.44
CA LEU A 42 3.79 4.67 2.95
C LEU A 42 4.33 3.26 3.21
N ARG A 43 4.09 2.74 4.42
CA ARG A 43 4.40 1.36 4.82
C ARG A 43 3.11 0.70 5.27
N VAL A 44 2.73 -0.37 4.58
CA VAL A 44 1.49 -1.13 4.84
C VAL A 44 1.89 -2.51 5.32
N TYR A 45 1.28 -2.95 6.41
CA TYR A 45 1.49 -4.26 7.02
C TYR A 45 0.15 -4.98 7.11
N ALA A 46 0.12 -6.28 6.81
CA ALA A 46 -1.09 -7.09 6.93
C ALA A 46 -1.48 -7.38 8.38
N GLY A 47 -0.49 -7.43 9.27
CA GLY A 47 -0.65 -7.71 10.70
C GLY A 47 -0.66 -6.45 11.56
N ALA A 48 -0.81 -6.65 12.88
CA ALA A 48 -0.82 -5.57 13.86
C ALA A 48 0.59 -5.02 14.19
N GLU A 49 1.65 -5.72 13.78
CA GLU A 49 3.03 -5.38 14.12
C GLU A 49 3.75 -4.70 12.95
N HIS A 50 4.66 -3.79 13.29
CA HIS A 50 5.57 -3.13 12.35
C HIS A 50 7.01 -3.11 12.90
N PRO A 51 8.04 -3.19 12.06
CA PRO A 51 9.45 -3.19 12.50
C PRO A 51 10.01 -1.76 12.75
N HIS A 52 9.15 -0.78 13.05
CA HIS A 52 9.49 0.64 13.11
C HIS A 52 9.70 1.20 14.52
N ASP A 53 10.04 0.34 15.48
CA ASP A 53 10.18 0.72 16.89
C ASP A 53 11.25 1.82 17.11
N GLY A 54 12.28 1.86 16.26
CA GLY A 54 13.32 2.90 16.31
C GLY A 54 12.91 4.27 15.77
N GLN A 55 11.72 4.42 15.20
CA GLN A 55 11.25 5.67 14.58
C GLN A 55 10.27 6.47 15.45
N ASP A 56 9.95 5.97 16.64
CA ASP A 56 8.95 6.54 17.57
C ASP A 56 7.66 7.00 16.85
N PRO A 57 6.96 6.08 16.15
CA PRO A 57 5.76 6.43 15.40
C PRO A 57 4.62 6.83 16.34
N LYS A 58 4.01 7.99 16.08
CA LYS A 58 2.87 8.48 16.86
C LYS A 58 1.55 7.95 16.27
N PRO A 59 0.62 7.46 17.11
CA PRO A 59 -0.68 7.02 16.64
C PRO A 59 -1.45 8.21 16.04
N LEU A 60 -2.08 7.97 14.88
CA LEU A 60 -2.95 8.93 14.21
C LEU A 60 -4.39 8.41 14.29
N ASN A 61 -5.29 9.21 14.87
CA ASN A 61 -6.73 8.98 14.80
C ASN A 61 -7.32 9.82 13.66
N LEU A 62 -8.24 9.22 12.89
CA LEU A 62 -8.92 9.85 11.75
C LEU A 62 -10.25 10.48 12.14
#